data_AF-A0A954EIQ3-F1
#
_entry.id   AF-A0A954EIQ3-F1
#
_cell.length_a   1.000
_cell.length_b   1.000
_cell.length_c   1.000
_cell.angle_alpha   90.00
_cell.angle_beta   90.00
_cell.angle_gamma   90.00
#
_symmetry.space_group_name_H-M   'P 1'
#
loop_
_entity.id
_entity.type
_entity.pdbx_description
1 polymer ?
#
loop_
_entity_poly.entity_id
_entity_poly.type
_entity_poly.pdbx_seq_one_letter_code
_entity_poly.pdbx_strand_id
1 'polypeptide(L)'
;MAERFVDIDGIRLHLGHPDTSRGEWIGQEEVLKQLLACWLVVDIKDMPLTPRLVGAPGIGKTTLGMAGARARHQELYIYQCTADTRPEDLLVTPVLADSGKIQYQASPLVTAMIRGGICVLDEGNRMNEKSWASLAPLLDHRRYVESIVAGITIQAHPDFRCAVTMNEDDSTFEIPDYILSRLQPTLTLGFPSRKDEMQILKYHLPFADVEMLNMTVEFLQQSHELKLDFSTRDGINVLRYALKRIAADPSHPLGKDRAWQESLQACLGDDALDLQSAAQRKRQSLGGNTLPMGLGDFFFNPDSPLHPDMDEDDDYDEDDDEF
;
A
#
# COMPACT_ATOMS: atom_id res chain seq x y z
N MET A 1 6.67 29.94 -16.59
CA MET A 1 6.67 29.38 -15.22
C MET A 1 5.22 29.16 -14.85
N ALA A 2 4.82 27.97 -14.41
CA ALA A 2 3.44 27.72 -14.00
C ALA A 2 3.07 28.63 -12.81
N GLU A 3 1.86 29.17 -12.79
CA GLU A 3 1.37 30.05 -11.74
C GLU A 3 1.44 29.35 -10.37
N ARG A 4 2.02 30.05 -9.38
CA ARG A 4 2.25 29.51 -8.02
C ARG A 4 1.04 29.68 -7.09
N PHE A 5 0.01 30.39 -7.55
CA PHE A 5 -1.20 30.66 -6.80
C PHE A 5 -2.38 30.78 -7.77
N VAL A 6 -3.58 30.59 -7.24
CA VAL A 6 -4.85 30.88 -7.91
C VAL A 6 -5.75 31.63 -6.92
N ASP A 7 -6.56 32.56 -7.42
CA ASP A 7 -7.57 33.25 -6.61
C ASP A 7 -8.93 32.58 -6.87
N ILE A 8 -9.56 32.02 -5.83
CA ILE A 8 -10.89 31.37 -5.89
C ILE A 8 -11.78 32.05 -4.85
N ASP A 9 -12.92 32.59 -5.27
CA ASP A 9 -13.87 33.32 -4.40
C ASP A 9 -13.21 34.40 -3.52
N GLY A 10 -12.18 35.07 -4.06
CA GLY A 10 -11.43 36.11 -3.35
C GLY A 10 -10.38 35.59 -2.36
N ILE A 11 -10.20 34.28 -2.26
CA ILE A 11 -9.15 33.63 -1.47
C ILE A 11 -7.97 33.23 -2.36
N ARG A 12 -6.78 33.73 -2.01
CA ARG A 12 -5.54 33.34 -2.66
C ARG A 12 -5.06 32.00 -2.14
N LEU A 13 -5.09 31.00 -3.01
CA LEU A 13 -4.64 29.64 -2.72
C LEU A 13 -3.28 29.39 -3.36
N HIS A 14 -2.30 29.01 -2.55
CA HIS A 14 -0.95 28.70 -3.01
C HIS A 14 -0.85 27.23 -3.41
N LEU A 15 -0.33 26.97 -4.60
CA LEU A 15 -0.30 25.65 -5.21
C LEU A 15 1.02 24.93 -4.90
N GLY A 16 0.95 23.61 -4.75
CA GLY A 16 2.12 22.75 -4.59
C GLY A 16 2.93 22.56 -5.88
N HIS A 17 4.02 21.82 -5.76
CA HIS A 17 4.83 21.39 -6.91
C HIS A 17 4.49 19.95 -7.30
N PRO A 18 4.52 19.61 -8.59
CA PRO A 18 4.37 18.22 -9.01
C PRO A 18 5.53 17.38 -8.48
N ASP A 19 5.24 16.12 -8.21
CA ASP A 19 6.25 15.12 -7.91
C ASP A 19 7.18 14.93 -9.13
N THR A 20 8.48 14.91 -8.86
CA THR A 20 9.52 14.76 -9.89
C THR A 20 10.26 13.43 -9.77
N SER A 21 9.76 12.54 -8.91
CA SER A 21 10.41 11.27 -8.61
C SER A 21 10.49 10.41 -9.87
N ARG A 22 11.64 9.78 -10.06
CA ARG A 22 11.93 8.90 -11.20
C ARG A 22 11.73 7.45 -10.78
N GLY A 23 10.92 6.72 -11.51
CA GLY A 23 10.68 5.30 -11.30
C GLY A 23 10.17 4.69 -12.60
N GLU A 24 10.92 3.77 -13.19
CA GLU A 24 10.51 3.10 -14.41
C GLU A 24 9.52 1.97 -14.08
N TRP A 25 8.46 1.85 -14.88
CA TRP A 25 7.53 0.73 -14.77
C TRP A 25 7.99 -0.38 -15.67
N ILE A 26 8.20 -1.56 -15.08
CA ILE A 26 8.84 -2.70 -15.73
C ILE A 26 7.89 -3.89 -15.64
N GLY A 27 7.53 -4.45 -16.79
CA GLY A 27 6.61 -5.59 -16.88
C GLY A 27 5.17 -5.20 -16.56
N GLN A 28 4.33 -6.23 -16.32
CA GLN A 28 2.92 -6.08 -15.95
C GLN A 28 2.17 -5.01 -16.78
N GLU A 29 2.33 -5.02 -18.11
CA GLU A 29 1.77 -3.98 -18.99
C GLU A 29 0.24 -3.88 -18.91
N GLU A 30 -0.42 -5.00 -18.62
CA GLU A 30 -1.88 -5.07 -18.60
C GLU A 30 -2.49 -4.19 -17.49
N VAL A 31 -1.93 -4.21 -16.27
CA VAL A 31 -2.47 -3.38 -15.19
C VAL A 31 -2.25 -1.87 -15.45
N LEU A 32 -1.18 -1.51 -16.17
CA LEU A 32 -0.97 -0.14 -16.64
C LEU A 32 -2.01 0.25 -17.71
N LYS A 33 -2.31 -0.64 -18.66
CA LYS A 33 -3.39 -0.41 -19.64
C LYS A 33 -4.74 -0.25 -18.97
N GLN A 34 -5.04 -1.05 -17.95
CA GLN A 34 -6.27 -0.94 -17.15
C GLN A 34 -6.33 0.41 -16.41
N LEU A 35 -5.25 0.83 -15.75
CA LEU A 35 -5.19 2.14 -15.10
C LEU A 35 -5.41 3.28 -16.11
N LEU A 36 -4.76 3.22 -17.27
CA LEU A 36 -4.93 4.21 -18.32
C LEU A 36 -6.37 4.23 -18.84
N ALA A 37 -7.00 3.07 -19.00
CA ALA A 37 -8.40 2.96 -19.40
C ALA A 37 -9.34 3.61 -18.37
N CYS A 38 -9.08 3.46 -17.07
CA CYS A 38 -9.84 4.15 -16.02
C CYS A 38 -9.80 5.68 -16.16
N TRP A 39 -8.70 6.21 -16.70
CA TRP A 39 -8.51 7.64 -16.89
C TRP A 39 -8.87 8.15 -18.29
N LEU A 40 -9.27 7.28 -19.21
CA LEU A 40 -9.84 7.71 -20.48
C LEU A 40 -11.24 8.30 -20.25
N VAL A 41 -11.60 9.25 -21.10
CA VAL A 41 -12.95 9.82 -21.17
C VAL A 41 -13.39 9.60 -22.61
N VAL A 42 -14.40 8.76 -22.82
CA VAL A 42 -14.81 8.33 -24.18
C VAL A 42 -15.88 9.23 -24.79
N ASP A 43 -16.62 9.97 -23.97
CA ASP A 43 -17.68 10.90 -24.36
C ASP A 43 -17.66 12.16 -23.47
N ILE A 44 -18.25 13.26 -23.92
CA ILE A 44 -18.35 14.49 -23.13
C ILE A 44 -19.15 14.32 -21.83
N LYS A 45 -20.04 13.33 -21.77
CA LYS A 45 -20.81 12.96 -20.56
C LYS A 45 -20.16 11.84 -19.75
N ASP A 46 -19.07 11.25 -20.25
CA ASP A 46 -18.32 10.24 -19.53
C ASP A 46 -17.44 10.88 -18.44
N MET A 47 -17.22 10.15 -17.36
CA MET A 47 -16.43 10.61 -16.23
C MET A 47 -15.28 9.64 -15.99
N PRO A 48 -14.07 10.15 -15.71
CA PRO A 48 -12.95 9.28 -15.40
C PRO A 48 -13.23 8.53 -14.10
N LEU A 49 -12.80 7.27 -14.08
CA LEU A 49 -12.87 6.41 -12.92
C LEU A 49 -11.71 6.72 -11.95
N THR A 50 -11.94 6.43 -10.67
CA THR A 50 -10.91 6.51 -9.63
C THR A 50 -10.60 5.11 -9.13
N PRO A 51 -9.66 4.39 -9.78
CA PRO A 51 -9.36 3.02 -9.41
C PRO A 51 -8.66 2.95 -8.06
N ARG A 52 -8.92 1.85 -7.35
CA ARG A 52 -8.11 1.44 -6.20
C ARG A 52 -7.07 0.40 -6.65
N LEU A 53 -5.81 0.65 -6.33
CA LEU A 53 -4.67 -0.19 -6.62
C LEU A 53 -4.38 -1.02 -5.37
N VAL A 54 -4.61 -2.33 -5.42
CA VAL A 54 -4.57 -3.22 -4.25
C VAL A 54 -3.46 -4.26 -4.42
N GLY A 55 -2.82 -4.63 -3.32
CA GLY A 55 -1.89 -5.76 -3.25
C GLY A 55 -0.88 -5.59 -2.11
N ALA A 56 0.03 -6.54 -1.98
CA ALA A 56 1.04 -6.54 -0.92
C ALA A 56 1.89 -5.25 -0.88
N PRO A 57 2.42 -4.87 0.30
CA PRO A 57 3.39 -3.78 0.40
C PRO A 57 4.60 -4.00 -0.52
N GLY A 58 5.18 -2.94 -1.06
CA GLY A 58 6.44 -3.02 -1.81
C GLY A 58 6.36 -3.55 -3.25
N ILE A 59 5.18 -3.88 -3.78
CA ILE A 59 5.01 -4.40 -5.17
C ILE A 59 4.94 -3.32 -6.27
N GLY A 60 5.01 -2.03 -5.92
CA GLY A 60 5.05 -0.93 -6.90
C GLY A 60 3.71 -0.26 -7.25
N LYS A 61 2.70 -0.33 -6.36
CA LYS A 61 1.39 0.36 -6.55
C LYS A 61 1.54 1.86 -6.86
N THR A 62 2.35 2.58 -6.08
CA THR A 62 2.63 4.01 -6.33
C THR A 62 3.36 4.21 -7.66
N THR A 63 4.33 3.34 -7.98
CA THR A 63 5.07 3.36 -9.25
C THR A 63 4.15 3.19 -10.46
N LEU A 64 3.09 2.37 -10.35
CA LEU A 64 2.07 2.22 -11.40
C LEU A 64 1.35 3.55 -11.66
N GLY A 65 0.93 4.26 -10.61
CA GLY A 65 0.34 5.61 -10.71
C GLY A 65 1.30 6.61 -11.38
N MET A 66 2.58 6.58 -11.00
CA MET A 66 3.62 7.42 -11.61
C MET A 66 3.78 7.12 -13.10
N ALA A 67 3.77 5.84 -13.48
CA ALA A 67 3.91 5.39 -14.85
C ALA A 67 2.73 5.84 -15.71
N GLY A 68 1.51 5.73 -15.18
CA GLY A 68 0.31 6.21 -15.84
C GLY A 68 0.34 7.72 -16.08
N ALA A 69 0.79 8.51 -15.10
CA ALA A 69 0.93 9.96 -15.27
C ALA A 69 1.94 10.33 -16.36
N ARG A 70 3.08 9.62 -16.42
CA ARG A 70 4.07 9.81 -17.50
C ARG A 70 3.52 9.43 -18.87
N ALA A 71 2.80 8.31 -18.96
CA ALA A 71 2.18 7.87 -20.21
C ALA A 71 1.11 8.85 -20.73
N ARG A 72 0.47 9.61 -19.83
CA ARG A 72 -0.49 10.67 -20.17
C ARG A 72 0.13 12.06 -20.31
N HIS A 73 1.44 12.21 -20.06
CA HIS A 73 2.12 13.50 -20.03
C HIS A 73 1.46 14.54 -19.11
N GLN A 74 0.90 14.08 -17.98
CA GLN A 74 0.26 14.94 -16.98
C GLN A 74 1.16 15.11 -15.75
N GLU A 75 1.06 16.27 -15.10
CA GLU A 75 1.73 16.52 -13.81
C GLU A 75 1.20 15.53 -12.76
N LEU A 76 2.13 14.90 -12.03
CA LEU A 76 1.81 13.97 -10.95
C LEU A 76 1.88 14.67 -9.60
N TYR A 77 0.94 14.34 -8.72
CA TYR A 77 0.91 14.76 -7.34
C TYR A 77 0.66 13.54 -6.47
N ILE A 78 1.46 13.35 -5.42
CA ILE A 78 1.30 12.23 -4.50
C ILE A 78 0.94 12.81 -3.13
N TYR A 79 -0.13 12.28 -2.54
CA TYR A 79 -0.50 12.58 -1.16
C TYR A 79 -0.32 11.30 -0.35
N GLN A 80 0.54 11.35 0.68
CA GLN A 80 0.71 10.23 1.59
C GLN A 80 -0.39 10.25 2.64
N CYS A 81 -1.27 9.25 2.62
CA CYS A 81 -2.34 9.08 3.58
C CYS A 81 -1.82 8.43 4.87
N THR A 82 -2.34 8.90 6.01
CA THR A 82 -1.99 8.42 7.35
C THR A 82 -3.23 8.40 8.25
N ALA A 83 -3.15 7.72 9.39
CA ALA A 83 -4.21 7.70 10.40
C ALA A 83 -4.59 9.09 10.92
N ASP A 84 -3.59 9.98 10.97
CA ASP A 84 -3.74 11.36 11.44
C ASP A 84 -4.19 12.34 10.35
N THR A 85 -4.30 11.90 9.10
CA THR A 85 -4.72 12.76 7.99
C THR A 85 -6.12 13.29 8.26
N ARG A 86 -6.27 14.63 8.26
CA ARG A 86 -7.54 15.32 8.46
C ARG A 86 -8.07 15.91 7.14
N PRO A 87 -9.37 16.24 7.06
CA PRO A 87 -9.92 16.92 5.89
C PRO A 87 -9.17 18.20 5.50
N GLU A 88 -8.72 19.02 6.47
CA GLU A 88 -7.96 20.24 6.20
C GLU A 88 -6.57 19.98 5.60
N ASP A 89 -5.94 18.85 5.91
CA ASP A 89 -4.65 18.46 5.32
C ASP A 89 -4.82 17.98 3.88
N LEU A 90 -5.91 17.24 3.62
CA LEU A 90 -6.28 16.77 2.28
C LEU A 90 -6.73 17.87 1.34
N LEU A 91 -7.27 18.96 1.87
CA LEU A 91 -7.86 20.03 1.07
C LEU A 91 -6.98 21.28 1.08
N VAL A 92 -7.12 22.11 2.12
CA VAL A 92 -6.47 23.41 2.21
C VAL A 92 -6.05 23.67 3.64
N THR A 93 -4.75 23.86 3.83
CA THR A 93 -4.15 24.13 5.15
C THR A 93 -3.86 25.63 5.31
N PRO A 94 -4.35 26.28 6.37
CA PRO A 94 -3.94 27.64 6.71
C PRO A 94 -2.54 27.63 7.32
N VAL A 95 -1.64 28.44 6.77
CA VAL A 95 -0.28 28.63 7.27
C VAL A 95 -0.04 30.09 7.60
N LEU A 96 0.73 30.37 8.66
CA LEU A 96 1.12 31.73 8.99
C LEU A 96 2.34 32.12 8.17
N ALA A 97 2.18 33.07 7.25
CA ALA A 97 3.30 33.59 6.45
C ALA A 97 4.20 34.52 7.27
N ASP A 98 5.43 34.75 6.81
CA ASP A 98 6.40 35.66 7.44
C ASP A 98 5.85 37.08 7.63
N SER A 99 4.88 37.49 6.81
CA SER A 99 4.18 38.77 6.93
C SER A 99 3.18 38.83 8.11
N GLY A 100 3.03 37.76 8.88
CA GLY A 100 2.04 37.63 9.95
C GLY A 100 0.59 37.46 9.46
N LYS A 101 0.39 37.20 8.15
CA LYS A 101 -0.93 36.97 7.57
C LYS A 101 -1.15 35.48 7.34
N ILE A 102 -2.41 35.06 7.43
CA ILE A 102 -2.81 33.71 7.06
C ILE A 102 -2.69 33.59 5.53
N GLN A 103 -1.99 32.54 5.10
CA GLN A 103 -1.90 32.10 3.72
C GLN A 103 -2.55 30.72 3.63
N TYR A 104 -3.30 30.47 2.56
CA TYR A 104 -3.93 29.17 2.33
C TYR A 104 -3.05 28.36 1.38
N GLN A 105 -2.65 27.16 1.80
CA GLN A 105 -1.85 26.23 1.02
C GLN A 105 -2.74 25.09 0.53
N ALA A 106 -2.81 24.90 -0.79
CA ALA A 106 -3.44 23.73 -1.40
C ALA A 106 -2.61 22.48 -1.12
N SER A 107 -3.30 21.39 -0.81
CA SER A 107 -2.70 20.06 -0.78
C SER A 107 -2.25 19.61 -2.20
N PRO A 108 -1.45 18.54 -2.31
CA PRO A 108 -1.21 17.85 -3.58
C PRO A 108 -2.50 17.48 -4.34
N LEU A 109 -3.54 17.03 -3.64
CA LEU A 109 -4.83 16.68 -4.24
C LEU A 109 -5.50 17.91 -4.86
N VAL A 110 -5.64 18.99 -4.09
CA VAL A 110 -6.28 20.22 -4.57
C VAL A 110 -5.46 20.89 -5.68
N THR A 111 -4.13 20.82 -5.60
CA THR A 111 -3.26 21.32 -6.67
C THR A 111 -3.47 20.54 -7.96
N ALA A 112 -3.53 19.21 -7.89
CA ALA A 112 -3.85 18.36 -9.04
C ALA A 112 -5.25 18.65 -9.61
N MET A 113 -6.25 18.85 -8.73
CA MET A 113 -7.61 19.21 -9.13
C MET A 113 -7.63 20.51 -9.92
N ILE A 114 -6.93 21.54 -9.47
CA ILE A 114 -6.92 22.87 -10.11
C ILE A 114 -6.15 22.82 -11.44
N ARG A 115 -5.04 22.09 -11.49
CA ARG A 115 -4.15 22.04 -12.66
C ARG A 115 -4.52 21.01 -13.71
N GLY A 116 -5.52 20.17 -13.44
CA GLY A 116 -5.81 19.01 -14.30
C GLY A 116 -4.68 17.99 -14.29
N GLY A 117 -4.01 17.82 -13.15
CA GLY A 117 -2.99 16.80 -12.95
C GLY A 117 -3.57 15.44 -12.55
N ILE A 118 -2.68 14.52 -12.21
CA ILE A 118 -3.02 13.22 -11.62
C ILE A 118 -2.65 13.25 -10.15
N CYS A 119 -3.58 12.90 -9.27
CA CYS A 119 -3.28 12.66 -7.87
C CYS A 119 -3.26 11.16 -7.55
N VAL A 120 -2.22 10.70 -6.85
CA VAL A 120 -2.21 9.38 -6.21
C VAL A 120 -2.36 9.60 -4.71
N LEU A 121 -3.46 9.09 -4.14
CA LEU A 121 -3.65 8.98 -2.71
C LEU A 121 -2.98 7.68 -2.24
N ASP A 122 -1.76 7.79 -1.73
CA ASP A 122 -0.94 6.64 -1.36
C ASP A 122 -1.28 6.16 0.05
N GLU A 123 -1.52 4.87 0.23
CA GLU A 123 -2.00 4.24 1.46
C GLU A 123 -3.37 4.76 1.93
N GLY A 124 -4.30 4.95 0.99
CA GLY A 124 -5.60 5.58 1.26
C GLY A 124 -6.44 4.87 2.32
N ASN A 125 -6.29 3.55 2.47
CA ASN A 125 -6.96 2.78 3.53
C ASN A 125 -6.37 3.02 4.93
N ARG A 126 -5.41 3.94 5.10
CA ARG A 126 -4.94 4.40 6.41
C ARG A 126 -5.65 5.66 6.90
N MET A 127 -6.49 6.31 6.10
CA MET A 127 -7.23 7.48 6.54
C MET A 127 -8.50 7.11 7.30
N ASN A 128 -8.89 7.96 8.25
CA ASN A 128 -10.16 7.85 8.94
C ASN A 128 -11.37 8.17 8.02
N GLU A 129 -12.55 7.79 8.47
CA GLU A 129 -13.82 8.02 7.76
C GLU A 129 -14.10 9.50 7.45
N LYS A 130 -13.78 10.42 8.38
CA LYS A 130 -14.07 11.85 8.20
C LYS A 130 -13.28 12.43 7.01
N SER A 131 -12.02 12.02 6.88
CA SER A 131 -11.16 12.39 5.76
C SER A 131 -11.71 11.86 4.44
N TRP A 132 -12.17 10.60 4.40
CA TRP A 132 -12.84 10.05 3.23
C TRP A 132 -14.17 10.75 2.89
N ALA A 133 -14.98 11.07 3.89
CA ALA A 133 -16.25 11.77 3.71
C ALA A 133 -16.07 13.13 3.03
N SER A 134 -14.98 13.84 3.33
CA SER A 134 -14.64 15.11 2.69
C SER A 134 -14.38 15.00 1.18
N LEU A 135 -14.03 13.80 0.70
CA LEU A 135 -13.76 13.51 -0.72
C LEU A 135 -14.98 12.95 -1.47
N ALA A 136 -16.09 12.64 -0.79
CA ALA A 136 -17.24 12.02 -1.44
C ALA A 136 -17.80 12.82 -2.64
N PRO A 137 -17.93 14.17 -2.59
CA PRO A 137 -18.36 14.96 -3.75
C PRO A 137 -17.33 15.00 -4.88
N LEU A 138 -16.04 14.82 -4.58
CA LEU A 138 -14.98 14.77 -5.60
C LEU A 138 -15.04 13.48 -6.40
N LEU A 139 -15.37 12.39 -5.73
CA LEU A 139 -15.39 11.02 -6.27
C LEU A 139 -16.74 10.65 -6.92
N ASP A 140 -17.72 11.56 -6.94
CA ASP A 140 -18.97 11.38 -7.67
C ASP A 140 -19.14 12.41 -8.80
N HIS A 141 -20.34 12.44 -9.38
CA HIS A 141 -20.65 13.29 -10.54
C HIS A 141 -20.46 14.79 -10.29
N ARG A 142 -20.40 15.23 -9.03
CA ARG A 142 -20.22 16.64 -8.68
C ARG A 142 -18.79 17.13 -8.90
N ARG A 143 -17.79 16.26 -8.71
CA ARG A 143 -16.36 16.53 -8.91
C ARG A 143 -15.85 17.83 -8.27
N TYR A 144 -16.24 18.13 -7.04
CA TYR A 144 -15.73 19.29 -6.28
C TYR A 144 -15.29 18.89 -4.87
N VAL A 145 -14.54 19.77 -4.20
CA VAL A 145 -14.29 19.71 -2.75
C VAL A 145 -14.66 21.04 -2.10
N GLU A 146 -15.01 21.01 -0.82
CA GLU A 146 -15.34 22.20 -0.03
C GLU A 146 -14.34 22.36 1.11
N SER A 147 -13.57 23.44 1.10
CA SER A 147 -12.71 23.78 2.22
C SER A 147 -13.47 24.67 3.19
N ILE A 148 -13.89 24.11 4.31
CA ILE A 148 -14.57 24.85 5.39
C ILE A 148 -13.65 25.93 5.98
N VAL A 149 -12.35 25.63 6.10
CA VAL A 149 -11.35 26.53 6.69
C VAL A 149 -11.07 27.75 5.82
N ALA A 150 -11.11 27.58 4.50
CA ALA A 150 -10.96 28.69 3.54
C ALA A 150 -12.31 29.30 3.12
N GLY A 151 -13.43 28.62 3.36
CA GLY A 151 -14.77 29.06 2.96
C GLY A 151 -14.99 29.03 1.45
N ILE A 152 -14.33 28.11 0.72
CA ILE A 152 -14.36 28.04 -0.74
C ILE A 152 -14.76 26.66 -1.26
N THR A 153 -15.38 26.63 -2.43
CA THR A 153 -15.67 25.42 -3.18
C THR A 153 -14.73 25.33 -4.39
N ILE A 154 -14.06 24.20 -4.55
CA ILE A 154 -13.04 24.00 -5.59
C ILE A 154 -13.54 22.91 -6.54
N GLN A 155 -13.88 23.31 -7.76
CA GLN A 155 -14.27 22.40 -8.84
C GLN A 155 -13.03 21.72 -9.43
N ALA A 156 -13.06 20.40 -9.63
CA ALA A 156 -11.99 19.69 -10.30
C ALA A 156 -11.96 20.05 -11.79
N HIS A 157 -10.75 20.29 -12.30
CA HIS A 157 -10.50 20.45 -13.72
C HIS A 157 -10.96 19.19 -14.50
N PRO A 158 -11.49 19.32 -15.73
CA PRO A 158 -11.93 18.16 -16.53
C PRO A 158 -10.85 17.08 -16.69
N ASP A 159 -9.59 17.50 -16.83
CA ASP A 159 -8.43 16.60 -16.97
C ASP A 159 -7.90 16.01 -15.65
N PHE A 160 -8.43 16.41 -14.49
CA PHE A 160 -8.03 15.83 -13.21
C PHE A 160 -8.29 14.32 -13.19
N ARG A 161 -7.31 13.54 -12.74
CA ARG A 161 -7.40 12.09 -12.54
C ARG A 161 -6.93 11.71 -11.15
N CYS A 162 -7.46 10.61 -10.62
CA CYS A 162 -7.10 10.13 -9.30
C CYS A 162 -6.91 8.60 -9.33
N ALA A 163 -6.03 8.09 -8.47
CA ALA A 163 -5.97 6.69 -8.09
C ALA A 163 -5.63 6.59 -6.59
N VAL A 164 -6.09 5.52 -5.96
CA VAL A 164 -5.86 5.28 -4.53
C VAL A 164 -5.08 3.99 -4.36
N THR A 165 -3.95 4.00 -3.67
CA THR A 165 -3.25 2.75 -3.33
C THR A 165 -3.76 2.22 -1.98
N MET A 166 -3.84 0.91 -1.84
CA MET A 166 -4.25 0.24 -0.61
C MET A 166 -3.36 -0.98 -0.36
N ASN A 167 -2.93 -1.15 0.89
CA ASN A 167 -2.25 -2.37 1.33
C ASN A 167 -3.28 -3.35 1.90
N GLU A 168 -3.05 -4.65 1.74
CA GLU A 168 -3.91 -5.71 2.28
C GLU A 168 -3.52 -6.09 3.73
N ASP A 169 -2.93 -5.17 4.50
CA ASP A 169 -2.42 -5.46 5.85
C ASP A 169 -3.43 -5.09 6.98
N ASP A 170 -3.23 -5.71 8.14
CA ASP A 170 -4.09 -5.59 9.33
C ASP A 170 -4.06 -4.19 9.98
N SER A 171 -3.20 -3.27 9.52
CA SER A 171 -3.00 -1.95 10.12
C SER A 171 -3.83 -0.84 9.45
N THR A 172 -4.93 -1.21 8.81
CA THR A 172 -5.73 -0.34 7.94
C THR A 172 -7.13 -0.11 8.49
N PHE A 173 -7.73 1.04 8.15
CA PHE A 173 -9.13 1.33 8.46
C PHE A 173 -10.03 0.74 7.38
N GLU A 174 -11.18 0.22 7.80
CA GLU A 174 -12.23 -0.16 6.87
C GLU A 174 -12.79 1.09 6.18
N ILE A 175 -12.74 1.10 4.85
CA ILE A 175 -13.27 2.21 4.06
C ILE A 175 -14.79 2.03 3.96
N PRO A 176 -15.60 3.05 4.28
CA PRO A 176 -17.05 2.94 4.20
C PRO A 176 -17.55 2.53 2.80
N ASP A 177 -18.59 1.70 2.73
CA ASP A 177 -19.15 1.19 1.47
C ASP A 177 -19.54 2.29 0.47
N TYR A 178 -20.07 3.40 0.99
CA TYR A 178 -20.43 4.54 0.14
C TYR A 178 -19.19 5.16 -0.53
N ILE A 179 -18.01 5.10 0.08
CA ILE A 179 -16.75 5.52 -0.54
C ILE A 179 -16.23 4.45 -1.48
N LEU A 180 -16.24 3.17 -1.08
CA LEU A 180 -15.80 2.06 -1.93
C LEU A 180 -16.57 1.96 -3.24
N SER A 181 -17.87 2.25 -3.24
CA SER A 181 -18.69 2.30 -4.46
C SER A 181 -18.25 3.36 -5.47
N ARG A 182 -17.47 4.36 -5.03
CA ARG A 182 -16.89 5.42 -5.87
C ARG A 182 -15.43 5.17 -6.26
N LEU A 183 -14.75 4.26 -5.55
CA LEU A 183 -13.37 3.83 -5.82
C LEU A 183 -13.36 2.58 -6.71
N GLN A 184 -13.69 2.77 -7.99
CA GLN A 184 -13.84 1.70 -8.97
C GLN A 184 -12.93 1.93 -10.19
N PRO A 185 -12.47 0.85 -10.84
CA PRO A 185 -12.50 -0.54 -10.41
C PRO A 185 -11.40 -0.84 -9.36
N THR A 186 -11.38 -2.08 -8.87
CA THR A 186 -10.21 -2.63 -8.16
C THR A 186 -9.21 -3.17 -9.16
N LEU A 187 -7.99 -2.63 -9.14
CA LEU A 187 -6.86 -3.15 -9.90
C LEU A 187 -5.91 -3.85 -8.94
N THR A 188 -5.87 -5.18 -8.99
CA THR A 188 -4.98 -5.98 -8.15
C THR A 188 -3.62 -6.10 -8.81
N LEU A 189 -2.58 -5.69 -8.10
CA LEU A 189 -1.19 -5.90 -8.50
C LEU A 189 -0.69 -7.18 -7.82
N GLY A 190 -0.22 -8.11 -8.64
CA GLY A 190 0.44 -9.32 -8.16
C GLY A 190 1.95 -9.13 -8.01
N PHE A 191 2.60 -10.15 -7.45
CA PHE A 191 4.04 -10.26 -7.53
C PHE A 191 4.50 -10.39 -8.99
N PRO A 192 5.63 -9.78 -9.37
CA PRO A 192 6.11 -9.82 -10.74
C PRO A 192 6.51 -11.25 -11.15
N SER A 193 6.47 -11.50 -12.47
CA SER A 193 7.04 -12.73 -13.01
C SER A 193 8.57 -12.76 -12.78
N ARG A 194 9.18 -13.94 -12.74
CA ARG A 194 10.63 -14.12 -12.68
C ARG A 194 11.40 -13.19 -13.65
N LYS A 195 10.88 -13.04 -14.88
CA LYS A 195 11.49 -12.18 -15.91
C LYS A 195 11.42 -10.71 -15.51
N ASP A 196 10.24 -10.24 -15.10
CA ASP A 196 10.03 -8.84 -14.74
C ASP A 196 10.81 -8.49 -13.47
N GLU A 197 10.82 -9.39 -12.48
CA GLU A 197 11.55 -9.22 -11.23
C GLU A 197 13.06 -9.08 -11.46
N MET A 198 13.62 -9.94 -12.31
CA MET A 198 15.02 -9.81 -12.76
C MET A 198 15.30 -8.44 -13.38
N GLN A 199 14.39 -7.91 -14.21
CA GLN A 199 14.56 -6.59 -14.81
C GLN A 199 14.44 -5.47 -13.78
N ILE A 200 13.51 -5.59 -12.83
CA ILE A 200 13.34 -4.63 -11.73
C ILE A 200 14.61 -4.57 -10.87
N LEU A 201 15.16 -5.72 -10.47
CA LEU A 201 16.40 -5.76 -9.69
C LEU A 201 17.57 -5.15 -10.46
N LYS A 202 17.72 -5.47 -11.75
CA LYS A 202 18.76 -4.88 -12.62
C LYS A 202 18.61 -3.38 -12.78
N TYR A 203 17.39 -2.86 -12.91
CA TYR A 203 17.14 -1.43 -13.00
C TYR A 203 17.57 -0.70 -11.72
N HIS A 204 17.24 -1.26 -10.55
CA HIS A 204 17.59 -0.64 -9.26
C HIS A 204 19.06 -0.83 -8.86
N LEU A 205 19.68 -1.94 -9.27
CA LEU A 205 21.05 -2.32 -8.92
C LEU A 205 21.80 -2.78 -10.18
N PRO A 206 22.07 -1.89 -11.15
CA PRO A 206 22.68 -2.25 -12.44
C PRO A 206 24.13 -2.76 -12.32
N PHE A 207 24.76 -2.54 -11.18
CA PHE A 207 26.09 -2.99 -10.81
C PHE A 207 26.09 -4.32 -10.05
N ALA A 208 24.92 -4.91 -9.79
CA ALA A 208 24.82 -6.22 -9.16
C ALA A 208 25.27 -7.32 -10.13
N ASP A 209 26.01 -8.29 -9.61
CA ASP A 209 26.43 -9.46 -10.36
C ASP A 209 25.23 -10.37 -10.67
N VAL A 210 25.28 -11.03 -11.85
CA VAL A 210 24.19 -11.89 -12.35
C VAL A 210 23.87 -13.04 -11.39
N GLU A 211 24.88 -13.57 -10.70
CA GLU A 211 24.72 -14.65 -9.72
C GLU A 211 23.84 -14.22 -8.55
N MET A 212 24.15 -13.09 -7.91
CA MET A 212 23.37 -12.58 -6.78
C MET A 212 21.96 -12.12 -7.19
N LEU A 213 21.83 -11.59 -8.42
CA LEU A 213 20.51 -11.30 -8.99
C LEU A 213 19.68 -12.57 -9.11
N ASN A 214 20.24 -13.66 -9.64
CA ASN A 214 19.54 -14.94 -9.75
C ASN A 214 19.15 -15.51 -8.38
N MET A 215 20.05 -15.47 -7.39
CA MET A 215 19.75 -15.93 -6.02
C MET A 215 18.58 -15.17 -5.41
N THR A 216 18.58 -13.84 -5.57
CA THR A 216 17.51 -12.98 -5.04
C THR A 216 16.18 -13.25 -5.71
N VAL A 217 16.18 -13.42 -7.04
CA VAL A 217 14.95 -13.76 -7.79
C VAL A 217 14.45 -15.16 -7.41
N GLU A 218 15.33 -16.13 -7.26
CA GLU A 218 14.94 -17.48 -6.87
C GLU A 218 14.29 -17.50 -5.48
N PHE A 219 14.86 -16.80 -4.51
CA PHE A 219 14.27 -16.61 -3.18
C PHE A 219 12.86 -16.00 -3.25
N LEU A 220 12.71 -14.89 -3.98
CA LEU A 220 11.43 -14.21 -4.09
C LEU A 220 10.38 -15.09 -4.76
N GLN A 221 10.70 -15.73 -5.88
CA GLN A 221 9.76 -16.62 -6.58
C GLN A 221 9.35 -17.82 -5.71
N GLN A 222 10.28 -18.46 -5.01
CA GLN A 222 9.96 -19.54 -4.05
C GLN A 222 9.06 -19.03 -2.92
N SER A 223 9.31 -17.80 -2.43
CA SER A 223 8.48 -17.21 -1.38
C SER A 223 7.05 -16.95 -1.84
N HIS A 224 6.86 -16.51 -3.09
CA HIS A 224 5.55 -16.25 -3.68
C HIS A 224 4.77 -17.54 -3.92
N GLU A 225 5.45 -18.62 -4.36
CA GLU A 225 4.86 -19.96 -4.46
C GLU A 225 4.34 -20.46 -3.10
N LEU A 226 5.02 -20.10 -2.02
CA LEU A 226 4.65 -20.41 -0.64
C LEU A 226 3.65 -19.42 -0.02
N LYS A 227 3.18 -18.42 -0.78
CA LYS A 227 2.27 -17.35 -0.34
C LYS A 227 2.82 -16.52 0.82
N LEU A 228 4.13 -16.32 0.85
CA LEU A 228 4.80 -15.39 1.75
C LEU A 228 4.83 -13.99 1.12
N ASP A 229 4.84 -12.96 1.96
CA ASP A 229 4.66 -11.57 1.51
C ASP A 229 5.99 -10.85 1.23
N PHE A 230 7.07 -11.59 0.96
CA PHE A 230 8.36 -10.98 0.61
C PHE A 230 8.26 -10.30 -0.75
N SER A 231 8.44 -8.99 -0.74
CA SER A 231 8.22 -8.12 -1.89
C SER A 231 9.50 -7.89 -2.70
N THR A 232 9.35 -7.32 -3.89
CA THR A 232 10.51 -6.90 -4.70
C THR A 232 11.36 -5.85 -3.97
N ARG A 233 10.74 -5.02 -3.11
CA ARG A 233 11.47 -4.07 -2.25
C ARG A 233 12.42 -4.79 -1.28
N ASP A 234 12.00 -5.91 -0.74
CA ASP A 234 12.79 -6.73 0.17
C ASP A 234 14.02 -7.31 -0.54
N GLY A 235 13.81 -7.89 -1.73
CA GLY A 235 14.91 -8.37 -2.56
C GLY A 235 15.92 -7.27 -2.93
N ILE A 236 15.45 -6.07 -3.27
CA ILE A 236 16.34 -4.91 -3.54
C ILE A 236 17.18 -4.57 -2.29
N ASN A 237 16.59 -4.59 -1.11
CA ASN A 237 17.30 -4.24 0.13
C ASN A 237 18.32 -5.31 0.53
N VAL A 238 17.95 -6.60 0.44
CA VAL A 238 18.84 -7.74 0.67
C VAL A 238 20.05 -7.66 -0.27
N LEU A 239 19.79 -7.52 -1.58
CA LEU A 239 20.86 -7.46 -2.58
C LEU A 239 21.75 -6.23 -2.40
N ARG A 240 21.17 -5.07 -2.10
CA ARG A 240 21.91 -3.84 -1.83
C ARG A 240 22.81 -3.98 -0.60
N TYR A 241 22.31 -4.62 0.46
CA TYR A 241 23.09 -4.84 1.66
C TYR A 241 24.22 -5.84 1.42
N ALA A 242 23.98 -6.93 0.70
CA ALA A 242 25.00 -7.91 0.31
C ALA A 242 26.14 -7.26 -0.48
N LEU A 243 25.81 -6.41 -1.46
CA LEU A 243 26.81 -5.67 -2.24
C LEU A 243 27.66 -4.74 -1.36
N LYS A 244 27.04 -4.05 -0.40
CA LYS A 244 27.76 -3.21 0.57
C LYS A 244 28.65 -4.04 1.50
N ARG A 245 28.20 -5.23 1.92
CA ARG A 245 28.98 -6.15 2.75
C ARG A 245 30.22 -6.66 2.04
N ILE A 246 30.11 -7.00 0.76
CA ILE A 246 31.25 -7.39 -0.07
C ILE A 246 32.22 -6.22 -0.25
N ALA A 247 31.71 -5.01 -0.52
CA ALA A 247 32.54 -3.84 -0.74
C ALA A 247 33.24 -3.31 0.54
N ALA A 248 32.75 -3.66 1.72
CA ALA A 248 33.28 -3.18 2.99
C ALA A 248 34.70 -3.68 3.29
N ASP A 249 35.08 -4.86 2.80
CA ASP A 249 36.45 -5.37 2.90
C ASP A 249 36.98 -5.80 1.52
N PRO A 250 37.60 -4.87 0.77
CA PRO A 250 38.17 -5.17 -0.54
C PRO A 250 39.35 -6.15 -0.47
N SER A 251 39.99 -6.32 0.69
CA SER A 251 41.16 -7.17 0.87
C SER A 251 40.81 -8.62 1.19
N HIS A 252 39.65 -8.83 1.80
CA HIS A 252 39.11 -10.14 2.11
C HIS A 252 37.59 -10.17 1.86
N PRO A 253 37.15 -10.12 0.59
CA PRO A 253 35.74 -10.08 0.26
C PRO A 253 35.07 -11.37 0.74
N LEU A 254 33.91 -11.23 1.39
CA LEU A 254 33.05 -12.37 1.71
C LEU A 254 32.66 -13.09 0.42
N GLY A 255 32.52 -14.42 0.49
CA GLY A 255 31.90 -15.18 -0.58
C GLY A 255 30.49 -14.63 -0.84
N LYS A 256 30.11 -14.50 -2.11
CA LYS A 256 28.83 -13.89 -2.51
C LYS A 256 27.64 -14.56 -1.82
N ASP A 257 27.63 -15.89 -1.77
CA ASP A 257 26.55 -16.66 -1.13
C ASP A 257 26.43 -16.34 0.36
N ARG A 258 27.57 -16.29 1.06
CA ARG A 258 27.61 -15.96 2.47
C ARG A 258 27.15 -14.53 2.72
N ALA A 259 27.63 -13.58 1.91
CA ALA A 259 27.22 -12.19 2.03
C ALA A 259 25.71 -12.03 1.77
N TRP A 260 25.17 -12.76 0.79
CA TRP A 260 23.74 -12.77 0.48
C TRP A 260 22.91 -13.39 1.60
N GLN A 261 23.30 -14.55 2.14
CA GLN A 261 22.62 -15.20 3.28
C GLN A 261 22.65 -14.35 4.55
N GLU A 262 23.81 -13.79 4.92
CA GLU A 262 23.93 -12.84 6.04
C GLU A 262 22.99 -11.64 5.84
N SER A 263 22.84 -11.19 4.59
CA SER A 263 21.96 -10.07 4.26
C SER A 263 20.48 -10.43 4.30
N LEU A 264 20.13 -11.65 3.90
CA LEU A 264 18.77 -12.15 3.97
C LEU A 264 18.30 -12.16 5.42
N GLN A 265 19.09 -12.75 6.31
CA GLN A 265 18.82 -12.80 7.74
C GLN A 265 18.74 -11.40 8.35
N ALA A 266 19.70 -10.52 8.03
CA ALA A 266 19.74 -9.17 8.60
C ALA A 266 18.58 -8.27 8.15
N CYS A 267 18.08 -8.45 6.92
CA CYS A 267 17.00 -7.63 6.39
C CYS A 267 15.62 -8.20 6.72
N LEU A 268 15.44 -9.53 6.69
CA LEU A 268 14.14 -10.19 6.72
C LEU A 268 13.94 -11.11 7.93
N GLY A 269 14.96 -11.27 8.78
CA GLY A 269 14.94 -12.15 9.94
C GLY A 269 15.22 -13.62 9.61
N ASP A 270 15.25 -14.44 10.66
CA ASP A 270 15.60 -15.87 10.57
C ASP A 270 14.60 -16.66 9.72
N ASP A 271 13.35 -16.23 9.67
CA ASP A 271 12.26 -16.87 8.93
C ASP A 271 12.51 -16.89 7.42
N ALA A 272 13.25 -15.91 6.90
CA ALA A 272 13.60 -15.87 5.49
C ALA A 272 14.64 -16.94 5.10
N LEU A 273 15.39 -17.51 6.04
CA LEU A 273 16.35 -18.58 5.77
C LEU A 273 15.67 -19.94 5.56
N ASP A 274 14.47 -20.13 6.12
CA ASP A 274 13.65 -21.33 5.96
C ASP A 274 12.20 -20.98 5.59
N LEU A 275 11.98 -20.82 4.29
CA LEU A 275 10.69 -20.47 3.72
C LEU A 275 9.59 -21.50 4.03
N GLN A 276 9.94 -22.79 4.18
CA GLN A 276 8.95 -23.83 4.49
C GLN A 276 8.43 -23.67 5.92
N SER A 277 9.35 -23.50 6.87
CA SER A 277 9.00 -23.23 8.27
C SER A 277 8.24 -21.91 8.43
N ALA A 278 8.60 -20.87 7.66
CA ALA A 278 7.87 -19.61 7.63
C ALA A 278 6.43 -19.79 7.09
N ALA A 279 6.27 -20.53 6.00
CA ALA A 279 4.96 -20.81 5.40
C ALA A 279 4.06 -21.64 6.33
N GLN A 280 4.63 -22.61 7.04
CA GLN A 280 3.90 -23.40 8.04
C GLN A 280 3.38 -22.51 9.18
N ARG A 281 4.23 -21.64 9.73
CA ARG A 281 3.83 -20.69 10.78
C ARG A 281 2.73 -19.73 10.32
N LYS A 282 2.85 -19.17 9.10
CA LYS A 282 1.82 -18.31 8.51
C LYS A 282 0.48 -19.03 8.33
N ARG A 283 0.49 -20.31 7.95
CA ARG A 283 -0.74 -21.13 7.88
C ARG A 283 -1.35 -21.39 9.25
N GLN A 284 -0.52 -21.62 10.27
CA GLN A 284 -1.00 -21.81 11.65
C GLN A 284 -1.62 -20.55 12.23
N SER A 285 -1.04 -19.37 11.97
CA SER A 285 -1.63 -18.10 12.42
C SER A 285 -2.93 -17.75 11.69
N LEU A 286 -3.04 -18.08 10.40
CA LEU A 286 -4.26 -17.85 9.60
C LEU A 286 -5.37 -18.90 9.88
N GLY A 287 -5.00 -20.12 10.27
CA GLY A 287 -5.93 -21.20 10.61
C GLY A 287 -6.38 -21.22 12.09
N GLY A 288 -5.83 -20.33 12.91
CA GLY A 288 -6.08 -20.28 14.34
C GLY A 288 -7.37 -19.55 14.69
N ASN A 289 -8.51 -20.24 14.57
CA ASN A 289 -9.57 -20.07 15.55
C ASN A 289 -9.10 -20.81 16.82
N THR A 290 -8.09 -20.27 17.51
CA THR A 290 -7.82 -20.69 18.87
C THR A 290 -9.04 -20.25 19.66
N LEU A 291 -9.90 -21.21 20.04
CA LEU A 291 -10.70 -21.06 21.25
C LEU A 291 -9.77 -20.38 22.28
N PRO A 292 -10.16 -19.24 22.86
CA PRO A 292 -9.30 -18.58 23.82
C PRO A 292 -9.01 -19.61 24.90
N MET A 293 -7.73 -19.99 25.04
CA MET A 293 -7.25 -20.90 26.08
C MET A 293 -7.93 -20.46 27.38
N GLY A 294 -8.74 -21.35 27.95
CA GLY A 294 -9.45 -21.06 29.18
C GLY A 294 -8.41 -20.85 30.28
N LEU A 295 -8.80 -20.18 31.36
CA LEU A 295 -7.94 -20.11 32.55
C LEU A 295 -7.54 -21.52 33.04
N GLY A 296 -8.33 -22.56 32.74
CA GLY A 296 -8.03 -23.97 33.03
C GLY A 296 -6.74 -24.48 32.37
N ASP A 297 -6.51 -24.17 31.09
CA ASP A 297 -5.37 -24.66 30.31
C ASP A 297 -4.01 -24.11 30.80
N PHE A 298 -4.02 -23.04 31.60
CA PHE A 298 -2.82 -22.46 32.21
C PHE A 298 -2.38 -23.17 33.49
N PHE A 299 -3.30 -23.79 34.21
CA PHE A 299 -3.05 -24.35 35.55
C PHE A 299 -3.16 -25.87 35.60
N PHE A 300 -3.80 -26.50 34.62
CA PHE A 300 -4.08 -27.92 34.60
C PHE A 300 -3.60 -28.56 33.29
N ASN A 301 -3.01 -29.75 33.39
CA ASN A 301 -2.75 -30.57 32.20
C ASN A 301 -4.10 -31.05 31.62
N PRO A 302 -4.19 -31.33 30.30
CA PRO A 302 -5.43 -31.78 29.65
C PRO A 302 -6.05 -33.03 30.28
N ASP A 303 -5.21 -33.93 30.81
CA ASP A 303 -5.64 -35.17 31.47
C ASP A 303 -5.80 -35.00 33.00
N SER A 304 -5.82 -33.77 33.50
CA SER A 304 -5.96 -33.51 34.94
C SER A 304 -7.41 -33.77 35.35
N PRO A 305 -7.66 -34.62 36.37
CA PRO A 305 -9.01 -34.83 36.91
C PRO A 305 -9.61 -33.58 37.59
N LEU A 306 -8.85 -32.49 37.68
CA LEU A 306 -9.30 -31.19 38.19
C LEU A 306 -9.48 -30.16 37.06
N HIS A 307 -9.37 -30.58 35.80
CA HIS A 307 -9.59 -29.69 34.66
C HIS A 307 -11.07 -29.27 34.63
N PRO A 308 -11.38 -27.95 34.59
CA PRO A 308 -12.75 -27.46 34.71
C PRO A 308 -13.66 -27.84 33.53
N ASP A 309 -13.07 -28.30 32.42
CA ASP A 309 -13.77 -28.78 31.22
C ASP A 309 -13.87 -30.32 31.14
N MET A 310 -13.50 -31.05 32.21
CA MET A 310 -13.83 -32.48 32.32
C MET A 310 -15.30 -32.60 32.72
N ASP A 311 -16.16 -32.89 31.76
CA ASP A 311 -17.57 -33.21 31.99
C ASP A 311 -17.67 -34.42 32.93
N GLU A 312 -18.10 -34.19 34.18
CA GLU A 312 -18.62 -35.23 35.07
C GLU A 312 -20.04 -35.57 34.59
N ASP A 313 -20.22 -36.58 33.75
CA ASP A 313 -21.53 -37.22 33.56
C ASP A 313 -21.36 -38.62 32.94
N ASP A 314 -21.69 -39.65 33.73
CA ASP A 314 -22.43 -40.85 33.29
C ASP A 314 -22.60 -41.83 34.49
N ASP A 315 -23.31 -41.38 35.54
CA ASP A 315 -24.04 -42.29 36.44
C ASP A 315 -25.54 -42.09 36.15
N TYR A 316 -26.02 -42.69 35.06
CA TYR A 316 -27.43 -42.94 34.83
C TYR A 316 -27.69 -44.43 35.00
N ASP A 317 -28.40 -44.75 36.08
CA ASP A 317 -28.83 -46.06 36.53
C ASP A 317 -29.43 -46.93 35.41
N GLU A 318 -28.99 -48.18 35.36
CA GLU A 318 -29.58 -49.27 34.58
C GLU A 318 -31.00 -49.59 35.11
N ASP A 319 -31.95 -49.67 34.18
CA ASP A 319 -33.24 -50.33 34.37
C ASP A 319 -33.03 -51.80 34.78
N ASP A 320 -33.71 -52.24 35.85
CA ASP A 320 -34.11 -53.65 35.97
C ASP A 320 -35.50 -53.79 36.60
N ASP A 321 -36.33 -54.49 35.82
CA ASP A 321 -37.40 -55.42 36.17
C ASP A 321 -38.88 -54.97 36.34
N GLU A 322 -39.64 -55.46 35.35
CA GLU A 322 -41.06 -55.76 35.31
C GLU A 322 -41.44 -56.90 36.31
N PHE A 323 -42.69 -56.81 36.81
CA PHE A 323 -43.51 -57.71 37.67
C PHE A 323 -43.62 -57.43 39.17
#